data_AF-A0A1F0ZS58-F1
#
_entry.id   AF-A0A1F0ZS58-F1
#
_cell.length_a   1.000
_cell.length_b   1.000
_cell.length_c   1.000
_cell.angle_alpha   90.00
_cell.angle_beta   90.00
_cell.angle_gamma   90.00
#
_symmetry.space_group_name_H-M   'P 1'
#
loop_
_entity.id
_entity.type
_entity.pdbx_description
1 polymer ?
#
loop_
_entity_poly.entity_id
_entity_poly.type
_entity_poly.pdbx_seq_one_letter_code
_entity_poly.pdbx_strand_id
1 'polypeptide(L)'
;MQVIFPDEEIHLLIDDVVKREIENQLNNINFESPFLNKRQTCEYLGISNNTLDSWIQKGLPVVRIGKTVRFNKIELNHWLQNQ
;
A
#
# COMPACT_ATOMS: atom_id res chain seq x y z
N MET A 1 32.27 27.76 27.89
CA MET A 1 31.77 26.47 28.40
C MET A 1 31.59 25.57 27.18
N GLN A 2 32.53 24.67 26.92
CA GLN A 2 32.39 23.70 25.82
C GLN A 2 31.59 22.52 26.37
N VAL A 3 30.40 22.31 25.82
CA VAL A 3 29.59 21.13 26.13
C VAL A 3 30.21 19.98 25.33
N ILE A 4 31.08 19.22 25.98
CA ILE A 4 31.60 17.96 25.44
C ILE A 4 30.57 16.92 25.82
N PHE A 5 29.70 16.56 24.88
CA PHE A 5 28.87 15.38 25.03
C PHE A 5 29.80 14.15 24.98
N PRO A 6 29.73 13.24 25.97
CA PRO A 6 30.43 11.97 25.87
C PRO A 6 29.94 11.23 24.62
N ASP A 7 30.86 10.68 23.83
CA ASP A 7 30.54 10.01 22.56
C ASP A 7 29.42 8.95 22.73
N GLU A 8 29.35 8.31 23.89
CA GLU A 8 28.31 7.34 24.25
C GLU A 8 26.88 7.93 24.24
N GLU A 9 26.68 9.16 24.71
CA GLU A 9 25.36 9.81 24.70
C GLU A 9 24.93 10.17 23.28
N ILE A 10 25.89 10.55 22.42
CA ILE A 10 25.65 10.83 21.02
C ILE A 10 25.25 9.54 20.29
N HIS A 11 25.94 8.43 20.55
CA HIS A 11 25.62 7.13 19.96
C HIS A 11 24.21 6.66 20.31
N LEU A 12 23.82 6.76 21.58
CA LEU A 12 22.47 6.39 22.02
C LEU A 12 21.38 7.24 21.35
N LEU A 13 21.64 8.54 21.20
CA LEU A 13 20.70 9.44 20.54
C LEU A 13 20.56 9.11 19.04
N ILE A 14 21.68 8.84 18.36
CA ILE A 14 21.68 8.46 16.94
C ILE A 14 20.95 7.14 16.74
N ASP A 15 21.22 6.13 17.57
CA ASP A 15 20.56 4.81 17.47
C ASP A 15 19.03 4.92 17.63
N ASP A 16 18.57 5.69 18.61
CA ASP A 16 17.15 5.92 18.86
C ASP A 16 16.48 6.69 17.72
N VAL A 17 17.14 7.71 17.17
CA VAL A 17 16.63 8.48 16.02
C VAL A 17 16.56 7.62 14.76
N VAL A 18 17.61 6.86 14.45
CA VAL A 18 17.65 5.98 13.28
C VAL A 18 16.59 4.89 13.39
N LYS A 19 16.45 4.26 14.56
CA LYS A 19 15.44 3.23 14.79
C LYS A 19 14.02 3.77 14.60
N ARG A 20 13.71 4.92 15.20
CA ARG A 20 12.39 5.56 15.03
C ARG A 20 12.09 5.93 13.59
N GLU A 21 13.08 6.43 12.85
CA GLU A 21 12.89 6.80 11.44
C GLU A 21 12.62 5.56 10.58
N ILE A 22 13.35 4.47 10.81
CA ILE A 22 13.11 3.19 10.13
C ILE A 22 11.71 2.66 10.48
N GLU A 23 11.31 2.69 11.75
CA GLU A 23 9.97 2.24 12.19
C GLU A 23 8.86 3.10 11.60
N ASN A 24 9.02 4.43 11.57
CA ASN A 24 8.09 5.35 10.94
C ASN A 24 7.97 5.08 9.45
N GLN A 25 9.10 4.89 8.76
CA GLN A 25 9.09 4.54 7.35
C GLN A 25 8.42 3.19 7.14
N LEU A 26 8.74 2.14 7.90
CA LEU A 26 8.09 0.83 7.74
C LEU A 26 6.58 0.87 8.04
N ASN A 27 6.14 1.67 9.01
CA ASN A 27 4.72 1.87 9.30
C ASN A 27 4.00 2.70 8.21
N ASN A 28 4.71 3.62 7.55
CA ASN A 28 4.20 4.44 6.45
C ASN A 28 4.34 3.77 5.08
N ILE A 29 5.32 2.87 4.93
CA ILE A 29 5.45 1.92 3.83
C ILE A 29 4.43 0.85 4.15
N ASN A 30 3.19 1.19 3.89
CA ASN A 30 2.13 0.24 3.73
C ASN A 30 2.65 -0.68 2.61
N PHE A 31 3.23 -1.84 2.96
CA PHE A 31 3.42 -2.97 2.06
C PHE A 31 2.01 -3.42 1.67
N GLU A 32 1.29 -2.53 0.98
CA GLU A 32 -0.03 -2.79 0.49
C GLU A 32 0.18 -3.91 -0.48
N SER A 33 -0.35 -5.07 -0.10
CA SER A 33 -0.57 -6.14 -1.02
C SER A 33 -1.06 -5.51 -2.34
N PRO A 34 -0.47 -5.87 -3.49
CA PRO A 34 -0.90 -5.32 -4.77
C PRO A 34 -2.36 -5.68 -5.08
N PHE A 35 -2.97 -6.52 -4.23
CA PHE A 35 -4.32 -7.01 -4.29
C PHE A 35 -5.29 -6.18 -3.43
N LEU A 36 -6.16 -5.46 -4.12
CA LEU A 36 -7.30 -4.78 -3.54
C LEU A 36 -8.49 -5.73 -3.38
N ASN A 37 -9.28 -5.54 -2.32
CA ASN A 37 -10.62 -6.13 -2.24
C ASN A 37 -11.64 -5.26 -3.01
N LYS A 38 -12.87 -5.74 -3.17
CA LYS A 38 -13.91 -5.05 -3.95
C LYS A 38 -14.16 -3.59 -3.52
N ARG A 39 -14.20 -3.32 -2.20
CA ARG A 39 -14.41 -1.96 -1.68
C ARG A 39 -13.24 -1.05 -2.02
N GLN A 40 -12.02 -1.53 -1.75
CA GLN A 40 -10.79 -0.81 -2.06
C GLN A 40 -10.65 -0.54 -3.57
N THR A 41 -11.06 -1.47 -4.43
CA THR A 41 -11.05 -1.27 -5.88
C THR A 41 -12.02 -0.17 -6.30
N CYS A 42 -13.23 -0.11 -5.72
CA CYS A 42 -14.16 1.00 -5.98
C CYS A 42 -13.58 2.35 -5.54
N GLU A 43 -12.97 2.41 -4.36
CA GLU A 43 -12.31 3.61 -3.82
C GLU A 43 -11.13 4.02 -4.72
N TYR A 44 -10.29 3.07 -5.13
CA TYR A 44 -9.13 3.28 -5.98
C TYR A 44 -9.50 3.81 -7.37
N LEU A 45 -10.57 3.28 -7.97
CA LEU A 45 -11.02 3.65 -9.31
C LEU A 45 -12.00 4.83 -9.32
N GLY A 46 -12.51 5.25 -8.15
CA GLY A 46 -13.52 6.29 -8.06
C GLY A 46 -14.88 5.90 -8.65
N ILE A 47 -15.25 4.61 -8.60
CA ILE A 47 -16.48 4.07 -9.21
C ILE A 47 -17.43 3.42 -8.20
N SER A 48 -18.70 3.29 -8.59
CA SER A 48 -19.69 2.56 -7.80
C SER A 48 -19.46 1.05 -7.85
N ASN A 49 -19.99 0.34 -6.84
CA ASN A 49 -19.95 -1.13 -6.80
C ASN A 49 -20.63 -1.78 -8.02
N ASN A 50 -21.74 -1.20 -8.46
CA ASN A 50 -22.49 -1.67 -9.64
C ASN A 50 -21.66 -1.51 -10.93
N THR A 51 -20.90 -0.41 -11.04
CA THR A 51 -19.99 -0.18 -12.17
C THR A 51 -18.88 -1.23 -12.19
N LEU A 52 -18.28 -1.49 -11.03
CA LEU A 52 -17.25 -2.53 -10.89
C LEU A 52 -17.79 -3.91 -11.28
N ASP A 53 -19.01 -4.27 -10.84
CA ASP A 53 -19.64 -5.53 -11.23
C ASP A 53 -19.89 -5.64 -12.73
N SER A 54 -20.34 -4.55 -13.36
CA SER A 54 -20.49 -4.50 -14.82
C SER A 54 -19.15 -4.70 -15.54
N TRP A 55 -18.05 -4.15 -15.01
CA TRP A 55 -16.73 -4.33 -15.60
C TRP A 55 -16.21 -5.76 -15.44
N ILE A 56 -16.47 -6.40 -14.29
CA ILE A 56 -16.17 -7.82 -14.09
C ILE A 56 -16.91 -8.68 -15.12
N GLN A 57 -18.19 -8.37 -15.40
CA GLN A 57 -18.95 -9.05 -16.46
C GLN A 57 -18.39 -8.80 -17.87
N LYS A 58 -17.76 -7.64 -18.09
CA LYS A 58 -17.07 -7.27 -19.35
C LYS A 58 -15.65 -7.82 -19.46
N GLY A 59 -15.16 -8.56 -18.47
CA GLY A 59 -13.83 -9.20 -18.50
C GLY A 59 -12.72 -8.44 -17.77
N LEU A 60 -13.05 -7.56 -16.82
CA LEU A 60 -12.05 -6.98 -15.91
C LEU A 60 -11.28 -8.11 -15.18
N PRO A 61 -9.94 -8.06 -15.12
CA PRO A 61 -9.14 -9.10 -14.49
C PRO A 61 -9.44 -9.22 -12.99
N VAL A 62 -9.68 -10.46 -12.55
CA VAL A 62 -10.05 -10.80 -11.18
C VAL A 62 -9.30 -12.04 -10.71
N VAL A 63 -8.76 -11.98 -9.49
CA VAL A 63 -8.15 -13.12 -8.80
C VAL A 63 -9.14 -13.69 -7.80
N ARG A 64 -9.45 -14.98 -7.93
CA ARG A 64 -10.38 -15.69 -7.04
C ARG A 64 -9.62 -16.62 -6.12
N ILE A 65 -9.74 -16.41 -4.81
CA ILE A 65 -9.13 -17.25 -3.77
C ILE A 65 -10.26 -17.74 -2.87
N GLY A 66 -10.71 -18.97 -3.12
CA GLY A 66 -11.89 -19.53 -2.47
C GLY A 66 -13.15 -18.70 -2.75
N LYS A 67 -13.74 -18.12 -1.70
CA LYS A 67 -14.92 -17.24 -1.79
C LYS A 67 -14.58 -15.76 -1.95
N THR A 68 -13.30 -15.38 -1.89
CA THR A 68 -12.86 -13.98 -1.93
C THR A 68 -12.40 -13.61 -3.34
N VAL A 69 -12.75 -12.39 -3.75
CA VAL A 69 -12.27 -11.77 -5.00
C VAL A 69 -11.27 -10.68 -4.66
N ARG A 70 -10.16 -10.65 -5.40
CA ARG A 70 -9.08 -9.68 -5.30
C ARG A 70 -8.73 -9.11 -6.67
N PHE A 71 -8.17 -7.90 -6.69
CA PHE A 71 -7.82 -7.19 -7.92
C PHE A 71 -6.37 -6.71 -7.83
N ASN A 72 -5.54 -7.09 -8.80
CA ASN A 72 -4.18 -6.59 -8.88
C ASN A 72 -4.18 -5.17 -9.48
N LYS A 73 -3.58 -4.19 -8.78
CA LYS A 73 -3.50 -2.80 -9.24
C LYS A 73 -2.89 -2.66 -10.65
N ILE A 74 -1.86 -3.44 -10.97
CA ILE A 74 -1.17 -3.38 -12.27
C ILE A 74 -2.10 -3.86 -13.40
N GLU A 75 -2.78 -5.00 -13.20
CA GLU A 75 -3.70 -5.55 -14.19
C GLU A 75 -4.93 -4.67 -14.40
N LEU A 76 -5.45 -4.07 -13.32
CA LEU A 76 -6.54 -3.08 -13.41
C LEU A 76 -6.15 -1.92 -14.33
N ASN A 77 -4.98 -1.32 -14.10
CA ASN A 77 -4.50 -0.19 -14.89
C ASN A 77 -4.25 -0.57 -16.35
N HIS A 78 -3.67 -1.75 -16.58
CA HIS A 78 -3.47 -2.26 -17.94
C HIS A 78 -4.80 -2.49 -18.67
N TRP A 79 -5.81 -3.05 -17.99
CA TRP A 79 -7.14 -3.23 -18.58
C TRP A 79 -7.80 -1.90 -18.94
N LEU A 80 -7.68 -0.89 -18.07
CA LEU A 80 -8.22 0.46 -18.29
C LEU A 80 -7.56 1.18 -19.47
N GLN A 81 -6.27 0.97 -19.68
CA GLN A 81 -5.53 1.53 -20.82
C GLN A 81 -5.92 0.90 -22.16
N ASN A 82 -6.48 -0.32 -22.13
CA ASN A 82 -6.87 -1.07 -23.32
C ASN A 82 -8.40 -1.07 -23.53
N GLN A 83 -9.14 -0.15 -22.90
CA GLN A 83 -10.57 0.07 -23.15
C GLN A 83 -10.83 0.92 -24.39
#